data_AF-A0AAW5TY28-F1
#
_entry.id   AF-A0AAW5TY28-F1
#
_cell.length_a   1.000
_cell.length_b   1.000
_cell.length_c   1.000
_cell.angle_alpha   90.00
_cell.angle_beta   90.00
_cell.angle_gamma   90.00
#
_symmetry.space_group_name_H-M   'P 1'
#
loop_
_entity.id
_entity.type
_entity.pdbx_description
1 polymer ?
#
loop_
_entity_poly.entity_id
_entity_poly.type
_entity_poly.pdbx_seq_one_letter_code
_entity_poly.pdbx_strand_id
1 'polypeptide(L)'
;MDYFRYFLEHDFVVKVSTIAIAEYCVRGDVDELPLKNMLVIPFNYDHAIRAGKMIGEVYAEKQRRGAKITPRTVVPNDTKMFAQADVEPDVNFYGTADVECKKVYDMIKAAEGSLSFRFIDITIPYHQFFGELKFED
;
A
#
# COMPACT_ATOMS: atom_id res chain seq x y z
N MET A 1 -14.81 3.31 7.01
CA MET A 1 -14.87 3.03 8.47
C MET A 1 -14.99 1.54 8.76
N ASP A 2 -15.72 0.77 7.96
CA ASP A 2 -15.98 -0.65 8.24
C ASP A 2 -14.72 -1.52 8.31
N TYR A 3 -13.75 -1.36 7.40
CA TYR A 3 -12.47 -2.05 7.50
C TYR A 3 -11.70 -1.74 8.78
N PHE A 4 -11.66 -0.46 9.19
CA PHE A 4 -10.93 -0.06 10.38
C PHE A 4 -11.55 -0.69 11.64
N ARG A 5 -12.88 -0.69 11.74
CA ARG A 5 -13.59 -1.39 12.81
C ARG A 5 -13.28 -2.89 12.79
N TYR A 6 -13.46 -3.53 11.63
CA TYR A 6 -13.20 -4.95 11.46
C TYR A 6 -11.78 -5.35 11.89
N PHE A 7 -10.76 -4.57 11.48
CA PHE A 7 -9.38 -4.81 11.88
C PHE A 7 -9.17 -4.73 13.40
N LEU A 8 -9.78 -3.75 14.06
CA LEU A 8 -9.69 -3.62 15.52
C LEU A 8 -10.41 -4.76 16.26
N GLU A 9 -11.51 -5.27 15.71
CA GLU A 9 -12.29 -6.38 16.31
C GLU A 9 -11.65 -7.75 16.11
N HIS A 10 -10.77 -7.90 15.11
CA HIS A 10 -10.15 -9.18 14.73
C HIS A 10 -8.62 -9.19 14.96
N ASP A 11 -8.16 -8.43 15.94
CA ASP A 11 -6.75 -8.40 16.40
C ASP A 11 -5.71 -8.08 15.30
N PHE A 12 -6.11 -7.35 14.25
CA PHE A 12 -5.15 -6.85 13.27
C PHE A 12 -4.35 -5.69 13.86
N VAL A 13 -3.03 -5.76 13.69
CA VAL A 13 -2.16 -4.61 13.95
C VAL A 13 -2.28 -3.62 12.79
N VAL A 14 -2.99 -2.53 13.00
CA VAL A 14 -3.12 -1.48 11.99
C VAL A 14 -1.87 -0.62 11.98
N LYS A 15 -1.27 -0.46 10.79
CA LYS A 15 -0.09 0.38 10.59
C LYS A 15 -0.37 1.49 9.59
N VAL A 16 0.32 2.62 9.74
CA VAL A 16 0.20 3.77 8.84
C VAL A 16 1.59 4.27 8.42
N SER A 17 1.77 4.49 7.12
CA SER A 17 3.00 5.05 6.58
C SER A 17 3.16 6.52 6.94
N THR A 18 4.37 6.97 7.28
CA THR A 18 4.68 8.41 7.38
C THR A 18 4.45 9.16 6.05
N ILE A 19 4.49 8.47 4.91
CA ILE A 19 4.21 9.06 3.59
C ILE A 19 2.71 9.30 3.45
N ALA A 20 1.87 8.33 3.84
CA ALA A 20 0.42 8.51 3.86
C ALA A 20 -0.01 9.63 4.82
N ILE A 21 0.64 9.73 6.00
CA ILE A 21 0.42 10.86 6.92
C ILE A 21 0.76 12.18 6.23
N ALA A 22 1.92 12.26 5.57
CA ALA A 22 2.32 13.48 4.87
C ALA A 22 1.34 13.88 3.74
N GLU A 23 0.81 12.90 2.99
CA GLU A 23 -0.21 13.13 1.96
C GLU A 23 -1.53 13.63 2.54
N TYR A 24 -1.95 13.06 3.68
CA TYR A 24 -3.16 13.51 4.39
C TYR A 24 -3.01 14.96 4.84
N CYS A 25 -1.87 15.30 5.45
CA CYS A 25 -1.59 16.63 5.98
C CYS A 25 -1.46 17.73 4.90
N VAL A 26 -1.54 17.40 3.60
CA VAL A 26 -1.68 18.41 2.54
C VAL A 26 -3.02 19.14 2.64
N ARG A 27 -4.07 18.48 3.17
CA ARG A 27 -5.43 19.03 3.24
C ARG A 27 -6.12 18.90 4.59
N GLY A 28 -5.68 17.97 5.44
CA GLY A 28 -6.21 17.78 6.79
C GLY A 28 -5.16 18.00 7.88
N ASP A 29 -5.56 17.82 9.13
CA ASP A 29 -4.65 17.83 10.28
C ASP A 29 -4.29 16.41 10.75
N VAL A 30 -3.10 16.23 11.31
CA VAL A 30 -2.66 14.95 11.88
C VAL A 30 -3.57 14.47 13.01
N ASP A 31 -4.19 15.41 13.74
CA ASP A 31 -5.11 15.10 14.85
C ASP A 31 -6.43 14.46 14.38
N GLU A 32 -6.74 14.50 13.08
CA GLU A 32 -7.89 13.81 12.48
C GLU A 32 -7.63 12.32 12.26
N LEU A 33 -6.37 11.88 12.31
CA LEU A 33 -5.97 10.48 12.16
C LEU A 33 -6.05 9.75 13.51
N PRO A 34 -6.61 8.53 13.58
CA PRO A 34 -6.68 7.77 14.82
C PRO A 34 -5.33 7.11 15.18
N LEU A 35 -4.25 7.90 15.28
CA LEU A 35 -2.88 7.43 15.50
C LEU A 35 -2.70 6.67 16.82
N LYS A 36 -3.57 6.91 17.81
CA LYS A 36 -3.56 6.14 19.07
C LYS A 36 -3.86 4.65 18.87
N ASN A 37 -4.46 4.29 17.74
CA ASN A 37 -4.85 2.92 17.39
C ASN A 37 -4.00 2.36 16.23
N MET A 38 -2.92 3.04 15.83
CA MET A 38 -2.07 2.64 14.71
C MET A 38 -0.59 2.69 15.05
N LEU A 39 0.19 1.80 14.45
CA LEU A 39 1.65 1.89 14.49
C LEU A 39 2.17 2.68 13.28
N VAL A 40 2.99 3.69 13.53
CA VAL A 40 3.58 4.51 12.45
C VAL A 40 4.80 3.79 11.87
N ILE A 41 4.84 3.64 10.55
CA ILE A 41 5.99 3.10 9.81
C ILE A 41 6.76 4.26 9.16
N PRO A 42 7.95 4.63 9.65
CA PRO A 42 8.80 5.63 9.01
C PRO A 42 9.41 5.08 7.72
N PHE A 43 9.61 5.94 6.71
CA PHE A 43 10.33 5.58 5.49
C PHE A 43 11.85 5.59 5.73
N ASN A 44 12.49 4.43 5.68
CA ASN A 44 13.89 4.23 6.05
C ASN A 44 14.80 3.85 4.85
N TYR A 45 16.05 3.50 5.15
CA TYR A 45 17.07 3.11 4.16
C TYR A 45 16.67 1.88 3.32
N ASP A 46 16.17 0.82 3.96
CA ASP A 46 15.80 -0.42 3.27
C ASP A 46 14.56 -0.22 2.38
N HIS A 47 13.60 0.58 2.85
CA HIS A 47 12.44 1.01 2.06
C HIS A 47 12.87 1.80 0.83
N ALA A 48 13.88 2.67 0.95
CA ALA A 48 14.40 3.45 -0.17
C ALA A 48 15.05 2.58 -1.25
N ILE A 49 15.87 1.60 -0.85
CA ILE A 49 16.46 0.63 -1.78
C ILE A 49 15.35 -0.15 -2.50
N ARG A 50 14.38 -0.65 -1.73
CA ARG A 50 13.32 -1.47 -2.29
C ARG A 50 12.41 -0.68 -3.24
N ALA A 51 12.05 0.54 -2.89
CA ALA A 51 11.23 1.42 -3.74
C ALA A 51 11.94 1.74 -5.07
N GLY A 52 13.26 1.98 -5.03
CA GLY A 52 14.07 2.19 -6.23
C GLY A 52 14.06 0.99 -7.18
N LYS A 53 14.17 -0.23 -6.65
CA LYS A 53 14.07 -1.46 -7.45
C LYS A 53 12.69 -1.64 -8.04
N MET A 54 11.64 -1.51 -7.23
CA MET A 54 10.25 -1.66 -7.67
C MET A 54 9.88 -0.70 -8.81
N ILE A 55 10.27 0.59 -8.72
CA ILE A 55 9.97 1.54 -9.79
C ILE A 55 10.77 1.25 -11.07
N GLY A 56 11.98 0.69 -10.93
CA GLY A 56 12.78 0.19 -12.04
C GLY A 56 12.03 -0.88 -12.85
N GLU A 57 11.42 -1.85 -12.18
CA GLU A 57 10.62 -2.89 -12.82
C GLU A 57 9.40 -2.32 -13.57
N VAL A 58 8.70 -1.37 -12.96
CA VAL A 58 7.56 -0.69 -13.58
C VAL A 58 7.98 0.05 -14.84
N TYR A 59 9.13 0.72 -14.83
CA TYR A 59 9.64 1.41 -16.01
C TYR A 59 10.07 0.43 -17.11
N ALA A 60 10.75 -0.66 -16.76
CA ALA A 60 11.13 -1.71 -17.69
C ALA A 60 9.89 -2.34 -18.36
N GLU A 61 8.84 -2.63 -17.59
CA GLU A 61 7.57 -3.15 -18.13
C GLU A 61 6.90 -2.14 -19.07
N LYS A 62 6.82 -0.86 -18.69
CA LYS A 62 6.24 0.18 -19.55
C LYS A 62 7.03 0.35 -20.85
N GLN A 63 8.37 0.30 -20.80
CA GLN A 63 9.20 0.33 -22.00
C GLN A 63 8.95 -0.89 -22.91
N ARG A 64 8.82 -2.09 -22.33
CA ARG A 64 8.45 -3.31 -23.08
C ARG A 64 7.09 -3.17 -23.78
N ARG A 65 6.16 -2.39 -23.22
CA ARG A 65 4.86 -2.05 -23.84
C ARG A 65 4.92 -0.87 -24.82
N GLY A 66 6.11 -0.39 -25.17
CA GLY A 66 6.30 0.68 -26.16
C GLY A 66 6.16 2.10 -25.60
N ALA A 67 6.07 2.28 -24.28
CA ALA A 67 6.04 3.62 -23.70
C ALA A 67 7.42 4.30 -23.82
N LYS A 68 7.44 5.53 -24.34
CA LYS A 68 8.62 6.41 -24.25
C LYS A 68 8.74 6.91 -22.82
N ILE A 69 9.47 6.17 -21.99
CA ILE A 69 9.75 6.55 -20.60
C ILE A 69 10.96 7.47 -20.61
N THR A 70 10.75 8.76 -20.31
CA THR A 70 11.81 9.59 -19.75
C THR A 70 11.90 9.23 -18.27
N PRO A 71 13.02 8.69 -17.76
CA PRO A 71 13.13 8.37 -16.35
C PRO A 71 12.78 9.61 -15.53
N ARG A 72 11.70 9.56 -14.74
CA ARG A 72 11.44 10.63 -13.78
C ARG A 72 12.47 10.50 -12.68
N THR A 73 13.05 11.62 -12.26
CA THR A 73 13.99 11.67 -11.13
C THR A 73 13.33 11.30 -9.78
N VAL A 74 11.99 11.13 -9.75
CA VAL A 74 11.20 10.99 -8.53
C VAL A 74 10.54 9.62 -8.46
N VAL A 75 10.80 8.91 -7.35
CA VAL A 75 10.09 7.67 -6.97
C VAL A 75 8.68 8.03 -6.48
N PRO A 76 7.60 7.50 -7.09
CA PRO A 76 6.23 7.74 -6.65
C PRO A 76 5.96 7.28 -5.21
N ASN A 77 5.04 7.95 -4.52
CA ASN A 77 4.71 7.62 -3.13
C ASN A 77 4.08 6.23 -2.98
N ASP A 78 3.22 5.80 -3.92
CA ASP A 78 2.67 4.43 -3.94
C ASP A 78 3.78 3.39 -3.88
N THR A 79 4.83 3.55 -4.68
CA THR A 79 5.96 2.62 -4.74
C THR A 79 6.77 2.63 -3.45
N LYS A 80 6.90 3.80 -2.79
CA LYS A 80 7.55 3.88 -1.48
C LYS A 80 6.72 3.15 -0.42
N MET A 81 5.40 3.28 -0.44
CA MET A 81 4.52 2.60 0.52
C MET A 81 4.44 1.09 0.25
N PHE A 82 4.46 0.65 -1.01
CA PHE A 82 4.64 -0.77 -1.36
C PHE A 82 5.97 -1.32 -0.86
N ALA A 83 7.05 -0.53 -0.95
CA ALA A 83 8.34 -0.93 -0.41
C ALA A 83 8.32 -1.08 1.12
N GLN A 84 7.59 -0.22 1.84
CA GLN A 84 7.37 -0.40 3.28
C GLN A 84 6.62 -1.71 3.55
N ALA A 85 5.52 -1.95 2.83
CA ALA A 85 4.76 -3.19 2.99
C ALA A 85 5.56 -4.46 2.64
N ASP A 86 6.50 -4.36 1.69
CA ASP A 86 7.28 -5.51 1.25
C ASP A 86 8.48 -5.83 2.16
N VAL A 87 9.07 -4.80 2.78
CA VAL A 87 10.25 -4.91 3.66
C VAL A 87 9.87 -5.24 5.09
N GLU A 88 8.76 -4.69 5.60
CA GLU A 88 8.32 -4.93 6.97
C GLU A 88 7.76 -6.37 7.10
N PRO A 89 8.41 -7.27 7.85
CA PRO A 89 8.10 -8.70 7.83
C PRO A 89 6.74 -9.05 8.43
N ASP A 90 6.18 -8.14 9.22
CA ASP A 90 4.88 -8.27 9.88
C ASP A 90 3.77 -7.49 9.15
N VAL A 91 4.02 -7.02 7.92
CA VAL A 91 2.98 -6.45 7.05
C VAL A 91 2.51 -7.50 6.07
N ASN A 92 1.30 -8.03 6.29
CA ASN A 92 0.70 -9.03 5.39
C ASN A 92 -0.22 -8.43 4.33
N PHE A 93 -0.72 -7.22 4.58
CA PHE A 93 -1.74 -6.57 3.76
C PHE A 93 -1.42 -5.09 3.54
N TYR A 94 -1.69 -4.60 2.32
CA TYR A 94 -1.68 -3.18 1.98
C TYR A 94 -3.09 -2.77 1.57
N GLY A 95 -3.75 -1.97 2.41
CA GLY A 95 -5.12 -1.48 2.16
C GLY A 95 -5.14 -0.07 1.62
N THR A 96 -5.85 0.15 0.52
CA THR A 96 -6.09 1.50 -0.04
C THR A 96 -7.43 1.57 -0.76
N ALA A 97 -7.99 2.77 -0.84
CA ALA A 97 -9.14 3.08 -1.68
C ALA A 97 -8.72 3.56 -3.08
N ASP A 98 -7.44 3.89 -3.27
CA ASP A 98 -6.91 4.25 -4.58
C ASP A 98 -6.62 2.99 -5.40
N VAL A 99 -7.56 2.64 -6.26
CA VAL A 99 -7.45 1.48 -7.15
C VAL A 99 -6.46 1.70 -8.31
N GLU A 100 -6.05 2.94 -8.59
CA GLU A 100 -5.13 3.21 -9.70
C GLU A 100 -3.72 2.69 -9.38
N CYS A 101 -3.29 2.75 -8.12
CA CYS A 101 -2.01 2.20 -7.70
C CYS A 101 -1.96 0.66 -7.83
N LYS A 102 -3.12 -0.03 -7.93
CA LYS A 102 -3.19 -1.48 -8.17
C LYS A 102 -2.49 -1.88 -9.48
N LYS A 103 -2.58 -1.04 -10.52
CA LYS A 103 -1.88 -1.28 -11.80
C LYS A 103 -0.37 -1.35 -11.59
N VAL A 104 0.17 -0.49 -10.72
CA VAL A 104 1.60 -0.46 -10.38
C VAL A 104 1.97 -1.71 -9.58
N TYR A 105 1.18 -2.08 -8.58
CA TYR A 105 1.35 -3.31 -7.81
C TYR A 105 1.36 -4.57 -8.71
N ASP A 106 0.39 -4.69 -9.63
CA ASP A 106 0.28 -5.84 -10.54
C ASP A 106 1.50 -5.92 -11.49
N MET A 107 2.02 -4.78 -11.96
CA MET A 107 3.24 -4.73 -12.79
C MET A 107 4.47 -5.22 -12.02
N ILE A 108 4.67 -4.76 -10.79
CA ILE A 108 5.79 -5.20 -9.94
C ILE A 108 5.67 -6.69 -9.65
N LYS A 109 4.49 -7.14 -9.23
CA LYS A 109 4.24 -8.55 -8.92
C LYS A 109 4.46 -9.46 -10.13
N ALA A 110 4.06 -9.03 -11.33
CA ALA A 110 4.29 -9.80 -12.55
C ALA A 110 5.79 -9.88 -12.92
N ALA A 111 6.55 -8.82 -12.68
CA ALA A 111 7.99 -8.80 -12.94
C ALA A 111 8.78 -9.66 -11.95
N GLU A 112 8.40 -9.66 -10.67
CA GLU A 112 9.15 -10.32 -9.60
C GLU A 112 8.57 -11.67 -9.17
N GLY A 113 7.40 -12.05 -9.69
CA GLY A 113 6.68 -13.30 -9.38
C GLY A 113 5.79 -13.21 -8.13
N SER A 114 6.25 -12.51 -7.08
CA SER A 114 5.48 -12.31 -5.85
C SER A 114 5.94 -11.08 -5.07
N LEU A 115 5.06 -10.59 -4.19
CA LEU A 115 5.37 -9.60 -3.15
C LEU A 115 5.03 -10.24 -1.78
N SER A 116 5.68 -9.80 -0.70
CA SER A 116 5.47 -10.38 0.63
C SER A 116 4.12 -10.01 1.26
N PHE A 117 3.44 -9.02 0.70
CA PHE A 117 2.12 -8.54 1.13
C PHE A 117 1.04 -8.72 0.06
N ARG A 118 -0.23 -8.73 0.49
CA ARG A 118 -1.41 -8.75 -0.39
C ARG A 118 -2.04 -7.36 -0.49
N PHE A 119 -2.34 -6.93 -1.70
CA PHE A 119 -3.14 -5.73 -1.94
C PHE A 119 -4.62 -5.95 -1.54
N ILE A 120 -5.21 -4.99 -0.82
CA ILE A 120 -6.62 -4.91 -0.48
C ILE A 120 -7.20 -3.61 -1.06
N ASP A 121 -8.20 -3.74 -1.93
CA ASP A 121 -9.07 -2.64 -2.31
C ASP A 121 -10.13 -2.46 -1.21
N ILE A 122 -10.00 -1.41 -0.39
CA ILE A 122 -10.90 -1.20 0.74
C ILE A 122 -12.27 -0.63 0.33
N THR A 123 -12.50 -0.39 -0.96
CA THR A 123 -13.82 -0.07 -1.50
C THR A 123 -14.71 -1.32 -1.65
N ILE A 124 -14.10 -2.51 -1.69
CA ILE A 124 -14.79 -3.80 -1.67
C ILE A 124 -15.09 -4.16 -0.22
N PRO A 125 -16.33 -4.50 0.18
CA PRO A 125 -16.65 -4.85 1.56
C PRO A 125 -15.74 -5.94 2.16
N TYR A 126 -15.33 -5.78 3.42
CA TYR A 126 -14.39 -6.69 4.07
C TYR A 126 -14.85 -8.15 4.02
N HIS A 127 -16.15 -8.41 4.21
CA HIS A 127 -16.72 -9.76 4.17
C HIS A 127 -16.56 -10.40 2.78
N GLN A 128 -16.60 -9.62 1.71
CA GLN A 128 -16.35 -10.13 0.36
C GLN A 128 -14.86 -10.41 0.14
N PHE A 129 -13.96 -9.58 0.68
CA PHE A 129 -12.52 -9.77 0.55
C PHE A 129 -12.01 -10.97 1.37
N PHE A 130 -12.45 -11.09 2.63
CA PHE A 130 -12.06 -12.16 3.55
C PHE A 130 -12.89 -13.44 3.39
N GLY A 131 -13.97 -13.41 2.61
CA GLY A 131 -14.82 -14.57 2.34
C GLY A 131 -15.73 -14.93 3.51
N GLU A 132 -16.17 -13.94 4.28
CA GLU A 132 -17.03 -14.13 5.44
C GLU A 132 -18.51 -14.16 5.03
N LEU A 133 -19.25 -15.09 5.63
CA LEU A 133 -20.71 -15.16 5.50
C LEU A 133 -21.33 -14.09 6.40
N LYS A 134 -21.95 -13.08 5.78
CA LYS A 134 -22.75 -12.10 6.51
C LYS A 134 -24.07 -12.74 6.90
N PHE A 135 -24.25 -13.05 8.19
CA PHE A 135 -25.59 -13.29 8.73
C PHE A 135 -26.20 -11.91 9.03
N GLU A 136 -27.38 -11.65 8.50
CA GLU A 136 -28.16 -10.46 8.87
C GLU A 136 -28.70 -10.67 10.29
N ASP A 137 -28.44 -9.73 11.19
CA ASP A 137 -29.07 -9.67 12.52
C ASP A 137 -30.56 -9.32 12.41
#